data_AF-A0A1F6RE32-F1
#
_entry.id   AF-A0A1F6RE32-F1
#
_cell.length_a   1.000
_cell.length_b   1.000
_cell.length_c   1.000
_cell.angle_alpha   90.00
_cell.angle_beta   90.00
_cell.angle_gamma   90.00
#
_symmetry.space_group_name_H-M   'P 1'
#
loop_
_entity.id
_entity.type
_entity.pdbx_description
1 polymer ?
#
loop_
_entity_poly.entity_id
_entity_poly.type
_entity_poly.pdbx_seq_one_letter_code
_entity_poly.pdbx_strand_id
1 'polypeptide(L)' 'MINPGNAAYDDNISNEIKEVLEVMEQLYDSWLTTLKAKKDNIKRINLDSIIELIALQKAKGEVKNRRDIIAYIDGIIGD' A
#
# COMPACT_ATOMS: atom_id res chain seq x y z
N MET A 1 6.58 -33.34 -35.98
CA MET A 1 6.70 -32.00 -36.58
C MET A 1 6.10 -31.03 -35.59
N ILE A 2 6.91 -30.14 -35.00
CA ILE A 2 6.43 -29.09 -34.10
C ILE A 2 5.77 -28.03 -35.00
N ASN A 3 4.50 -27.69 -34.74
CA ASN A 3 3.78 -26.70 -35.51
C ASN A 3 4.40 -25.31 -35.24
N PRO A 4 5.02 -24.65 -36.23
CA PRO A 4 5.73 -23.37 -36.01
C PRO A 4 4.79 -22.23 -35.58
N GLY A 5 3.48 -22.35 -35.87
CA GLY A 5 2.47 -21.42 -35.36
C GLY A 5 2.22 -21.51 -33.84
N ASN A 6 2.51 -22.66 -33.21
CA ASN A 6 2.44 -22.79 -31.75
C ASN A 6 3.67 -22.20 -31.07
N ALA A 7 4.88 -22.43 -31.59
CA ALA A 7 6.11 -21.95 -30.96
C ALA A 7 6.18 -20.41 -30.91
N ALA A 8 5.82 -19.72 -31.99
CA ALA A 8 5.79 -18.25 -32.01
C ALA A 8 4.67 -17.65 -31.12
N TYR A 9 3.57 -18.38 -30.95
CA TYR A 9 2.48 -18.00 -30.05
C TYR A 9 2.85 -18.21 -28.58
N ASP A 10 3.49 -19.35 -28.27
CA ASP A 10 3.99 -19.69 -26.94
C ASP A 10 5.12 -18.72 -26.50
N ASP A 11 5.99 -18.30 -27.43
CA ASP A 11 7.02 -17.29 -27.19
C ASP A 11 6.42 -15.90 -26.91
N ASN A 12 5.33 -15.54 -27.60
CA ASN A 12 4.63 -14.28 -27.39
C ASN A 12 3.97 -14.24 -25.99
N ILE A 13 3.22 -15.28 -25.63
CA ILE A 13 2.63 -15.41 -24.29
C ILE A 13 3.71 -15.40 -23.21
N SER A 14 4.83 -16.10 -23.45
CA SER A 14 5.94 -16.14 -22.48
C SER A 14 6.56 -14.77 -22.24
N ASN A 15 6.65 -13.93 -23.28
CA ASN A 15 7.16 -12.57 -23.13
C ASN A 15 6.14 -11.65 -22.43
N GLU A 16 4.86 -11.76 -22.79
CA GLU A 16 3.78 -11.02 -22.11
C GLU A 16 3.74 -11.33 -20.61
N ILE A 17 3.86 -12.62 -20.23
CA ILE A 17 3.90 -13.02 -18.82
C ILE A 17 5.12 -12.43 -18.11
N LYS A 18 6.30 -12.40 -18.74
CA LYS A 18 7.51 -11.80 -18.15
C LYS A 18 7.33 -10.31 -17.90
N GLU A 19 6.81 -9.57 -18.88
CA GLU A 19 6.55 -8.13 -18.74
C GLU A 19 5.56 -7.85 -17.60
N VAL A 20 4.50 -8.65 -17.49
CA VAL A 20 3.55 -8.55 -16.37
C VAL A 20 4.22 -8.83 -15.03
N LEU A 21 5.06 -9.86 -14.94
CA LEU A 21 5.80 -10.19 -13.72
C LEU A 21 6.75 -9.07 -13.30
N GLU A 22 7.48 -8.47 -14.25
CA GLU A 22 8.36 -7.33 -13.99
C GLU A 22 7.58 -6.12 -13.47
N VAL A 23 6.42 -5.81 -14.06
CA VAL A 23 5.55 -4.74 -13.58
C VAL A 23 5.01 -5.04 -12.17
N MET A 24 4.64 -6.30 -11.91
CA MET A 24 4.19 -6.71 -10.57
C MET A 24 5.28 -6.55 -9.53
N GLU A 25 6.52 -6.93 -9.85
CA GLU A 25 7.67 -6.77 -8.96
C GLU A 25 7.91 -5.28 -8.63
N GLN A 26 7.92 -4.41 -9.65
CA GLN A 26 8.07 -2.97 -9.46
C GLN A 26 6.95 -2.36 -8.60
N LEU A 27 5.71 -2.82 -8.77
CA LEU A 27 4.58 -2.40 -7.94
C LEU A 27 4.78 -2.81 -6.48
N TYR A 28 5.21 -4.04 -6.23
CA TYR A 28 5.46 -4.53 -4.88
C TYR A 28 6.62 -3.81 -4.19
N ASP A 29 7.68 -3.48 -4.91
CA ASP A 29 8.79 -2.67 -4.39
C ASP A 29 8.36 -1.26 -4.02
N SER A 30 7.51 -0.64 -4.84
CA SER A 30 6.92 0.68 -4.55
C SER A 30 6.04 0.64 -3.30
N TRP A 31 5.21 -0.39 -3.17
CA TRP A 31 4.39 -0.60 -1.97
C TRP A 31 5.24 -0.85 -0.73
N LEU A 32 6.29 -1.67 -0.84
CA LEU A 32 7.20 -1.94 0.26
C LEU A 32 7.91 -0.66 0.72
N THR A 33 8.32 0.19 -0.22
CA THR A 33 8.94 1.49 0.08
C THR A 33 7.97 2.39 0.85
N THR A 34 6.72 2.49 0.37
CA THR A 34 5.65 3.24 1.05
C THR A 34 5.38 2.70 2.45
N LEU A 35 5.26 1.38 2.60
CA LEU A 35 5.02 0.74 3.90
C LEU A 35 6.18 0.93 4.88
N LYS A 36 7.43 0.90 4.40
CA LYS A 36 8.61 1.21 5.22
C LYS A 36 8.57 2.64 5.73
N ALA A 37 8.26 3.61 4.86
CA ALA A 37 8.13 5.01 5.24
C ALA A 37 7.03 5.21 6.30
N LYS A 38 5.83 4.66 6.06
CA LYS A 38 4.73 4.68 7.03
C LYS A 38 5.14 4.07 8.38
N LYS A 39 5.81 2.92 8.37
CA LYS A 39 6.30 2.26 9.58
C LYS A 39 7.30 3.10 10.36
N ASP A 40 8.19 3.82 9.68
CA ASP A 40 9.16 4.69 10.35
C ASP A 40 8.51 5.98 10.85
N ASN A 41 7.50 6.52 10.16
CA ASN A 41 6.70 7.65 10.62
C ASN A 41 5.95 7.33 11.92
N ILE A 42 5.40 6.11 12.08
CA ILE A 42 4.76 5.67 13.34
C ILE A 42 5.67 5.90 14.55
N LYS A 43 6.96 5.62 14.43
CA LYS A 43 7.92 5.77 15.53
C LYS A 43 8.19 7.22 15.92
N ARG A 44 7.90 8.17 15.02
CA ARG A 44 8.12 9.61 15.20
C ARG A 44 6.90 10.33 15.75
N ILE A 45 5.76 9.66 15.80
CA ILE A 45 4.51 10.25 16.29
C ILE A 45 4.64 10.59 17.78
N ASN A 46 4.19 11.80 18.13
CA ASN A 46 3.93 12.16 19.52
C ASN A 46 2.57 11.60 19.95
N LEU A 47 2.58 10.63 20.86
CA LEU A 47 1.37 9.95 21.32
C LEU A 47 0.38 10.91 21.99
N ASP A 48 0.86 11.84 22.81
CA ASP A 48 0.01 12.77 23.56
C ASP A 48 -0.76 13.68 22.60
N SER A 49 -0.08 14.21 21.57
CA SER A 49 -0.73 15.02 20.53
C SER A 49 -1.80 14.24 19.76
N ILE A 50 -1.57 12.96 19.45
CA ILE A 50 -2.60 12.12 18.80
C ILE A 50 -3.80 11.90 19.70
N ILE A 51 -3.57 11.65 21.00
CA ILE A 51 -4.65 11.47 21.97
C ILE A 51 -5.52 12.72 22.03
N GLU A 52 -4.92 13.91 22.11
CA GLU A 52 -5.64 15.19 22.11
C GLU A 52 -6.46 15.38 20.83
N LEU A 53 -5.87 15.16 19.67
CA LEU A 53 -6.56 15.27 18.38
C LEU A 53 -7.74 14.29 18.29
N ILE A 54 -7.53 13.02 18.65
CA ILE A 54 -8.60 12.01 18.63
C ILE A 54 -9.71 12.36 19.62
N ALA A 55 -9.38 12.89 20.80
CA ALA A 55 -10.37 13.32 21.78
C ALA A 55 -11.25 14.47 21.23
N LEU A 56 -10.63 15.44 20.54
CA LEU A 56 -11.35 16.53 19.87
C LEU A 56 -12.28 16.00 18.77
N GLN A 57 -11.82 15.07 17.93
CA GLN A 57 -12.67 14.50 16.87
C GLN A 57 -13.79 13.61 17.41
N LYS A 58 -13.56 12.92 18.53
CA LYS A 58 -14.61 12.20 19.26
C LYS A 58 -15.68 13.14 19.79
N ALA A 59 -15.29 14.28 20.37
CA ALA A 59 -16.24 15.28 20.86
C ALA A 59 -17.14 15.84 19.75
N LYS A 60 -16.62 15.93 18.52
CA LYS A 60 -17.41 16.31 17.32
C LYS A 60 -18.25 15.18 16.73
N GLY A 61 -18.09 13.95 17.22
CA GLY A 61 -18.76 12.76 16.67
C GLY A 61 -18.18 12.28 15.34
N GLU A 62 -17.00 12.76 14.93
CA GLU A 62 -16.32 12.38 13.69
C GLU A 62 -15.57 11.04 13.85
N VAL A 63 -15.06 10.77 15.05
CA VAL A 63 -14.47 9.48 15.44
C VAL A 63 -15.40 8.80 16.43
N LYS A 64 -15.87 7.59 16.11
CA LYS A 64 -16.85 6.85 16.96
C LYS A 64 -16.28 5.54 17.46
N ASN A 65 -15.50 4.86 16.62
CA ASN A 65 -15.04 3.51 16.88
C ASN A 65 -13.54 3.36 16.57
N ARG A 66 -13.00 2.17 16.80
CA ARG A 66 -11.58 1.87 16.59
C ARG A 66 -11.16 2.02 15.12
N ARG A 67 -12.05 1.72 14.17
CA ARG A 67 -11.76 1.84 12.73
C ARG A 67 -11.53 3.30 12.33
N ASP A 68 -12.33 4.22 12.89
CA ASP A 68 -12.17 5.65 12.63
C ASP A 68 -10.84 6.17 13.19
N ILE A 69 -10.44 5.69 14.38
CA ILE A 69 -9.12 6.02 14.97
C ILE A 69 -7.99 5.54 14.05
N ILE A 70 -8.08 4.31 13.54
CA ILE A 70 -7.08 3.76 12.61
C ILE A 70 -6.99 4.60 11.34
N ALA A 71 -8.13 4.96 10.74
CA ALA A 71 -8.16 5.79 9.53
C ALA A 71 -7.56 7.19 9.77
N TYR A 72 -7.86 7.80 10.91
CA TYR A 72 -7.31 9.10 11.28
C TYR A 72 -5.79 9.05 11.46
N ILE A 73 -5.28 8.03 12.18
CA ILE A 73 -3.85 7.83 12.40
C ILE A 73 -3.14 7.50 11.08
N ASP A 74 -3.71 6.67 10.21
CA ASP A 74 -3.12 6.36 8.89
C ASP A 74 -3.02 7.59 7.99
N GLY A 75 -3.99 8.52 8.07
CA GLY A 75 -3.91 9.82 7.39
C GLY A 75 -2.71 10.63 7.86
N ILE A 76 -2.51 10.75 9.18
CA ILE A 76 -1.37 11.49 9.76
C ILE A 76 -0.02 10.84 9.40
N ILE A 77 0.03 9.52 9.30
CA ILE A 77 1.26 8.78 8.94
C ILE A 77 1.58 8.90 7.44
N GLY A 78 0.53 9.03 6.62
CA GLY A 78 0.61 9.06 5.17
C GLY A 78 0.93 10.44 4.56
N ASP A 79 0.63 11.51 5.29
CA ASP A 79 1.01 12.91 4.97
C ASP A 79 2.47 13.22 5.37
#